data_AF-A0A967JC26-F1
#
_entry.id   AF-A0A967JC26-F1
#
_cell.length_a   1.000
_cell.length_b   1.000
_cell.length_c   1.000
_cell.angle_alpha   90.00
_cell.angle_beta   90.00
_cell.angle_gamma   90.00
#
_symmetry.space_group_name_H-M   'P 1'
#
loop_
_entity.id
_entity.type
_entity.pdbx_description
1 polymer ?
#
loop_
_entity_poly.entity_id
_entity_poly.type
_entity_poly.pdbx_seq_one_letter_code
_entity_poly.pdbx_strand_id
1 'polypeptide(L)'
;QAAASLQHPNVVTVFDCGEVEDHLYIAMEYVEGADLEEIIHRRDPLPLHLKLDIISDVLKGLAYAHSRGVVHRDIKPANILVTEDGRG
;
A
#
# COMPACT_ATOMS: atom_id res chain seq x y z
N GLN A 1 20.45 -8.70 3.37
CA GLN A 1 20.37 -7.43 2.63
C GLN A 1 19.29 -6.60 3.29
N ALA A 2 19.58 -5.37 3.71
CA ALA A 2 18.54 -4.52 4.30
C ALA A 2 17.72 -3.91 3.18
N ALA A 3 16.44 -4.28 3.08
CA ALA A 3 15.48 -3.46 2.36
C ALA A 3 15.56 -2.04 2.96
N ALA A 4 15.70 -1.01 2.12
CA ALA A 4 15.59 0.36 2.60
C ALA A 4 14.18 0.52 3.17
N SER A 5 14.06 0.58 4.51
CA SER A 5 12.76 0.59 5.17
C SER A 5 12.09 1.94 4.94
N LEU A 6 11.19 1.99 3.96
CA LEU A 6 10.27 3.10 3.80
C LEU A 6 9.26 3.02 4.95
N GLN A 7 9.43 3.85 5.97
CA GLN A 7 8.49 3.94 7.08
C GLN A 7 7.61 5.19 6.97
N HIS A 8 6.37 5.00 6.52
CA HIS A 8 5.39 6.08 6.33
C HIS A 8 3.97 5.53 6.53
N PRO A 9 3.03 6.27 7.14
CA PRO A 9 1.68 5.78 7.41
C PRO A 9 0.91 5.30 6.17
N ASN A 10 1.24 5.82 4.99
CA ASN A 10 0.63 5.40 3.71
C ASN A 10 1.59 4.56 2.82
N VAL A 11 2.55 3.87 3.43
CA VAL A 11 3.44 2.92 2.73
C VAL A 11 3.59 1.68 3.59
N VAL A 12 3.22 0.52 3.05
CA VAL A 12 3.36 -0.76 3.73
C VAL A 12 4.81 -1.00 4.11
N THR A 13 5.05 -1.23 5.40
CA THR A 13 6.37 -1.49 5.95
C THR A 13 6.83 -2.89 5.59
N VAL A 14 7.94 -2.99 4.86
CA VAL A 14 8.64 -4.27 4.61
C VAL A 14 9.63 -4.51 5.75
N PHE A 15 9.46 -5.62 6.45
CA PHE A 15 10.35 -6.04 7.53
C PHE A 15 11.59 -6.78 7.01
N ASP A 16 11.39 -7.68 6.05
CA ASP A 16 12.47 -8.46 5.46
C ASP A 16 12.09 -8.93 4.04
N CYS A 17 13.09 -9.23 3.23
CA CYS A 17 12.89 -9.86 1.93
C CYS A 17 14.12 -10.69 1.57
N GLY A 18 13.92 -11.80 0.88
CA GLY A 18 15.02 -12.67 0.49
C GLY A 18 14.56 -13.90 -0.27
N GLU A 19 15.35 -14.96 -0.15
CA GLU A 19 15.14 -16.22 -0.84
C GLU A 19 15.36 -17.37 0.14
N VAL A 20 14.46 -18.34 0.14
CA VAL A 20 14.55 -19.56 0.94
C VAL A 20 14.20 -20.73 0.03
N GLU A 21 15.12 -21.69 -0.10
CA GLU A 21 14.91 -22.90 -0.94
C GLU A 21 14.44 -22.55 -2.37
N ASP A 22 15.08 -21.59 -3.03
CA ASP A 22 14.72 -21.04 -4.36
C ASP A 22 13.35 -20.32 -4.44
N HIS A 23 12.74 -19.99 -3.29
CA HIS A 23 11.50 -19.21 -3.22
C HIS A 23 11.76 -17.80 -2.71
N LEU A 24 11.42 -16.80 -3.52
CA LEU A 24 11.45 -15.40 -3.10
C LEU A 24 10.35 -15.11 -2.08
N TYR A 25 10.70 -14.38 -1.02
CA TYR A 25 9.74 -13.94 -0.01
C TYR A 25 9.90 -12.45 0.31
N ILE A 26 8.79 -11.86 0.76
CA ILE A 26 8.73 -10.51 1.33
C ILE A 26 7.88 -10.63 2.60
N ALA A 27 8.49 -10.35 3.75
CA ALA A 27 7.81 -10.21 5.02
C ALA A 27 7.47 -8.71 5.22
N MET A 28 6.20 -8.40 5.38
CA MET A 28 5.70 -7.04 5.51
C MET A 28 4.65 -6.95 6.63
N GLU A 29 4.28 -5.73 7.02
CA GLU A 29 3.21 -5.53 7.98
C GLU A 29 1.89 -6.13 7.48
N TYR A 30 1.14 -6.73 8.41
CA TYR A 30 -0.20 -7.21 8.12
C TYR A 30 -1.18 -6.05 8.26
N VAL A 31 -1.84 -5.69 7.17
CA VAL A 31 -2.87 -4.67 7.13
C VAL A 31 -4.22 -5.36 7.03
N GLU A 32 -5.05 -5.19 8.06
CA GLU A 32 -6.42 -5.72 8.08
C GLU A 32 -7.33 -4.84 7.22
N GLY A 33 -8.09 -5.47 6.31
CA GLY A 33 -8.93 -4.76 5.36
C GLY A 33 -8.99 -5.48 4.01
N ALA A 34 -9.24 -4.72 2.95
CA ALA A 34 -9.30 -5.21 1.58
C ALA A 34 -8.52 -4.26 0.66
N ASP A 35 -8.09 -4.75 -0.50
CA ASP A 35 -7.56 -3.86 -1.53
C ASP A 35 -8.69 -3.10 -2.26
N LEU A 36 -8.33 -1.97 -2.89
CA LEU A 36 -9.29 -1.12 -3.58
C LEU A 36 -9.92 -1.82 -4.80
N GLU A 37 -9.24 -2.79 -5.42
CA GLU A 37 -9.80 -3.57 -6.52
C GLU A 37 -10.98 -4.41 -6.04
N GLU A 38 -10.84 -5.09 -4.90
CA GLU A 38 -11.92 -5.85 -4.27
C GLU A 38 -13.11 -4.95 -3.93
N ILE A 39 -12.88 -3.79 -3.32
CA ILE A 39 -13.95 -2.85 -2.96
C ILE A 39 -14.70 -2.37 -4.21
N ILE A 40 -13.99 -2.06 -5.29
CA ILE A 40 -14.60 -1.70 -6.58
C ILE A 40 -15.44 -2.85 -7.13
N HIS A 41 -14.94 -4.09 -7.05
CA HIS A 41 -15.66 -5.27 -7.56
C HIS A 41 -16.92 -5.60 -6.77
N ARG A 42 -16.93 -5.38 -5.44
CA ARG A 42 -18.13 -5.54 -4.60
C ARG A 42 -19.26 -4.58 -4.97
N ARG A 43 -18.95 -3.51 -5.72
CA ARG A 43 -19.88 -2.43 -6.09
C ARG A 43 -20.48 -1.71 -4.88
N ASP A 44 -19.75 -1.71 -3.78
CA ASP A 44 -20.14 -0.98 -2.58
C ASP A 44 -20.08 0.53 -2.87
N PRO A 45 -21.13 1.30 -2.55
CA PRO A 45 -21.12 2.74 -2.76
C PRO A 45 -20.06 3.39 -1.87
N LEU A 46 -18.92 3.76 -2.45
CA LEU A 46 -17.93 4.63 -1.83
C LEU A 46 -18.35 6.10 -1.99
N PRO A 47 -18.66 6.82 -0.90
CA PRO A 47 -18.91 8.26 -0.95
C PRO A 47 -17.71 9.01 -1.54
N LEU A 48 -17.98 10.19 -2.13
CA LEU A 48 -16.94 11.00 -2.75
C LEU A 48 -15.81 11.38 -1.77
N HIS A 49 -16.14 11.67 -0.51
CA HIS A 49 -15.13 12.05 0.48
C HIS A 49 -14.12 10.91 0.72
N LEU A 50 -14.59 9.66 0.92
CA LEU A 50 -13.69 8.52 1.07
C LEU A 50 -12.81 8.29 -0.15
N LYS A 51 -13.33 8.50 -1.37
CA LYS A 51 -12.52 8.43 -2.60
C LYS A 51 -11.40 9.47 -2.60
N LEU A 52 -11.70 10.69 -2.17
CA LEU A 52 -10.71 11.76 -2.06
C LEU A 52 -9.68 11.47 -0.97
N ASP A 53 -10.10 10.91 0.16
CA ASP A 53 -9.22 10.51 1.25
C ASP A 53 -8.23 9.44 0.79
N ILE A 54 -8.71 8.37 0.14
CA ILE A 54 -7.86 7.32 -0.44
C ILE A 54 -6.84 7.92 -1.43
N ILE A 55 -7.28 8.77 -2.35
CA ILE A 55 -6.37 9.38 -3.34
C ILE A 55 -5.32 10.27 -2.64
N SER A 56 -5.74 11.07 -1.66
CA SER A 56 -4.85 11.90 -0.86
C SER A 56 -3.78 11.06 -0.17
N ASP A 57 -4.17 9.94 0.42
CA ASP A 57 -3.26 9.06 1.16
C ASP A 57 -2.28 8.32 0.26
N VAL A 58 -2.73 7.83 -0.90
CA VAL A 58 -1.86 7.30 -1.96
C VAL A 58 -0.83 8.35 -2.39
N LEU A 59 -1.26 9.60 -2.60
CA LEU A 59 -0.35 10.69 -2.99
C LEU A 59 0.67 11.05 -1.91
N LYS A 60 0.30 10.99 -0.62
CA LYS A 60 1.26 11.17 0.49
C LYS A 60 2.32 10.07 0.50
N GLY A 61 1.90 8.81 0.34
CA GLY A 61 2.82 7.66 0.24
C GLY A 61 3.78 7.78 -0.94
N LEU A 62 3.26 8.13 -2.12
CA LEU A 62 4.05 8.36 -3.33
C LEU A 62 5.03 9.54 -3.16
N ALA A 63 4.58 10.66 -2.59
CA ALA A 63 5.45 11.81 -2.33
C ALA A 63 6.62 11.43 -1.41
N TYR A 64 6.35 10.65 -0.35
CA TYR A 64 7.37 10.14 0.56
C TYR A 64 8.37 9.19 -0.11
N ALA A 65 7.88 8.29 -0.97
CA ALA A 65 8.73 7.37 -1.73
C ALA A 65 9.61 8.14 -2.74
N HIS A 66 9.00 9.07 -3.48
CA HIS A 66 9.69 9.90 -4.47
C HIS A 66 10.76 10.78 -3.82
N SER A 67 10.52 11.32 -2.61
CA SER A 67 11.52 12.11 -1.87
C SER A 67 12.75 11.30 -1.45
N ARG A 68 12.70 9.97 -1.56
CA ARG A 68 13.79 9.02 -1.31
C ARG A 68 14.34 8.39 -2.59
N GLY A 69 13.93 8.90 -3.75
CA GLY A 69 14.37 8.39 -5.06
C GLY A 69 13.74 7.05 -5.46
N VAL A 70 12.71 6.59 -4.74
CA VAL A 70 11.98 5.35 -5.06
C VAL A 70 10.78 5.69 -5.91
N VAL A 71 10.57 4.97 -7.01
CA VAL A 71 9.38 5.07 -7.87
C VAL A 71 8.64 3.75 -7.83
N HIS A 72 7.35 3.75 -7.46
CA HIS A 72 6.58 2.51 -7.31
C HIS A 72 6.41 1.72 -8.62
N ARG A 73 6.19 2.43 -9.74
CA ARG A 73 6.01 1.91 -11.12
C ARG A 73 4.78 1.03 -11.38
N ASP A 74 4.18 0.42 -10.36
CA ASP A 74 2.99 -0.42 -10.52
C ASP A 74 1.80 0.08 -9.67
N ILE A 75 1.41 1.35 -9.81
CA ILE A 75 0.26 1.88 -9.06
C ILE A 75 -1.04 1.45 -9.74
N LYS A 76 -1.86 0.67 -9.01
CA LYS A 76 -3.16 0.15 -9.44
C LYS A 76 -4.02 -0.18 -8.21
N PRO A 77 -5.37 -0.34 -8.35
CA PRO A 77 -6.25 -0.59 -7.21
C PRO A 77 -5.85 -1.80 -6.34
N ALA A 78 -5.38 -2.90 -6.94
CA ALA A 78 -4.91 -4.08 -6.21
C ALA A 78 -3.68 -3.84 -5.31
N ASN A 79 -2.97 -2.73 -5.49
CA ASN A 79 -1.80 -2.35 -4.67
C ASN A 79 -2.13 -1.24 -3.66
N ILE A 80 -3.42 -0.94 -3.45
CA ILE A 80 -3.89 0.06 -2.48
C ILE A 80 -4.74 -0.71 -1.47
N LEU A 81 -4.21 -0.89 -0.26
CA LEU A 81 -4.93 -1.50 0.86
C LEU A 81 -5.77 -0.43 1.54
N VAL A 82 -7.01 -0.77 1.90
CA VAL A 82 -7.94 0.10 2.61
C VAL A 82 -8.33 -0.57 3.92
N THR A 83 -8.04 0.08 5.04
CA THR A 83 -8.38 -0.40 6.38
C THR A 83 -9.81 -0.03 6.78
N GLU A 84 -10.40 -0.80 7.70
CA GLU A 84 -11.78 -0.57 8.18
C GLU A 84 -11.97 0.78 8.90
N ASP A 85 -10.91 1.39 9.42
CA ASP A 85 -10.95 2.70 10.08
C ASP A 85 -10.81 3.89 9.11
N GLY A 86 -10.70 3.63 7.80
CA GLY A 86 -10.54 4.64 6.76
C GLY A 86 -9.24 5.45 6.91
N ARG A 87 -8.26 4.91 7.62
CA ARG A 87 -6.93 5.50 7.83
C ARG A 87 -5.88 4.50 7.35
N GLY A 88 -5.49 4.64 6.10
CA GLY A 88 -4.66 3.64 5.41
C GLY A 88 -5.41 3.14 4.20
#